data_AF-A0A3D4W5L8-F1
#
_entry.id   AF-A0A3D4W5L8-F1
#
_cell.length_a   1.000
_cell.length_b   1.000
_cell.length_c   1.000
_cell.angle_alpha   90.00
_cell.angle_beta   90.00
_cell.angle_gamma   90.00
#
_symmetry.space_group_name_H-M   'P 1'
#
loop_
_entity.id
_entity.type
_entity.pdbx_description
1 polymer ?
#
loop_
_entity_poly.entity_id
_entity_poly.type
_entity_poly.pdbx_seq_one_letter_code
_entity_poly.pdbx_strand_id
1 'polypeptide(L)' 'KYREDRYEKLLDAVYFRRGWNSNGVPKIEHLKNLGMDLPELIEVVAPLQ' A
#
# COMPACT_ATOMS: atom_id res chain seq x y z
N LYS A 1 -5.90 -19.08 -17.06
CA LYS A 1 -4.83 -18.06 -17.13
C LYS A 1 -5.28 -16.63 -17.46
N TYR A 2 -6.50 -16.38 -17.98
CA TYR A 2 -7.01 -15.01 -18.24
C TYR A 2 -7.62 -14.28 -17.02
N ARG A 3 -7.84 -14.98 -15.90
CA ARG A 3 -8.53 -14.42 -14.71
C ARG A 3 -7.58 -13.71 -13.74
N GLU A 4 -6.34 -14.15 -13.65
CA GLU A 4 -5.34 -13.61 -12.73
C GLU A 4 -4.84 -12.23 -13.20
N ASP A 5 -4.59 -12.09 -14.50
CA ASP A 5 -4.07 -10.85 -15.08
C ASP A 5 -5.03 -9.65 -14.94
N ARG A 6 -6.35 -9.92 -14.95
CA ARG A 6 -7.38 -8.90 -14.69
C ARG A 6 -7.51 -8.58 -13.21
N TYR A 7 -7.23 -9.54 -12.33
CA TYR A 7 -7.28 -9.38 -10.88
C TYR A 7 -6.09 -8.54 -10.39
N GLU A 8 -4.89 -8.82 -10.89
CA GLU A 8 -3.67 -8.06 -10.60
C GLU A 8 -3.81 -6.58 -10.98
N LYS A 9 -4.31 -6.29 -12.20
CA LYS A 9 -4.58 -4.92 -12.64
C LYS A 9 -5.58 -4.16 -11.76
N LEU A 10 -6.56 -4.88 -11.22
CA LEU A 10 -7.59 -4.30 -10.36
C LEU A 10 -7.02 -4.02 -8.96
N LEU A 11 -6.20 -4.93 -8.43
CA LEU A 11 -5.44 -4.72 -7.20
C LEU A 11 -4.51 -3.52 -7.30
N ASP A 12 -3.70 -3.43 -8.36
CA ASP A 12 -2.79 -2.29 -8.58
C ASP A 12 -3.56 -0.96 -8.63
N ALA A 13 -4.69 -0.93 -9.34
CA ALA A 13 -5.54 0.26 -9.41
C ALA A 13 -6.14 0.64 -8.05
N VAL A 14 -6.39 -0.32 -7.16
CA VAL A 14 -6.87 -0.09 -5.79
C VAL A 14 -5.74 0.37 -4.88
N TYR A 15 -4.56 -0.25 -4.96
CA TYR A 15 -3.37 0.14 -4.20
C TYR A 15 -2.97 1.57 -4.54
N PHE A 16 -2.94 1.92 -5.83
CA PHE A 16 -2.65 3.28 -6.25
C PHE A 16 -3.66 4.30 -5.70
N ARG A 17 -4.97 3.97 -5.75
CA ARG A 17 -6.03 4.85 -5.22
C ARG A 17 -5.94 5.09 -3.72
N ARG A 18 -5.48 4.08 -2.97
CA ARG A 18 -5.31 4.16 -1.52
C ARG A 18 -3.94 4.71 -1.11
N GLY A 19 -3.06 5.06 -2.05
CA GLY A 19 -1.70 5.50 -1.73
C GLY A 19 -0.82 4.40 -1.16
N TRP A 20 -1.08 3.15 -1.56
CA TRP A 20 -0.27 1.98 -1.20
C TRP A 20 0.76 1.71 -2.31
N ASN A 21 1.85 1.01 -1.97
CA ASN A 21 2.82 0.51 -2.93
C ASN A 21 2.31 -0.78 -3.60
N SER A 22 3.01 -1.27 -4.63
CA SER A 22 2.65 -2.50 -5.36
C SER A 22 2.72 -3.77 -4.50
N ASN A 23 3.35 -3.70 -3.32
CA ASN A 23 3.38 -4.79 -2.34
C ASN A 23 2.14 -4.78 -1.41
N GLY A 24 1.19 -3.86 -1.62
CA GLY A 24 0.00 -3.72 -0.78
C GLY A 24 0.25 -3.02 0.55
N VAL A 25 1.34 -2.26 0.67
CA VAL A 25 1.75 -1.57 1.89
C VAL A 25 1.47 -0.07 1.77
N PRO A 26 0.75 0.56 2.73
CA PRO A 26 0.51 1.99 2.72
C PRO A 26 1.81 2.81 2.73
N LYS A 27 1.91 3.85 1.91
CA LYS A 27 3.04 4.80 2.01
C LYS A 27 3.03 5.52 3.35
N ILE A 28 4.21 5.88 3.84
CA ILE A 28 4.38 6.66 5.07
C ILE A 28 3.59 7.99 4.99
N GLU A 29 3.55 8.62 3.82
CA GLU A 29 2.73 9.83 3.58
C GLU A 29 1.24 9.57 3.82
N HIS A 30 0.73 8.42 3.37
CA HIS A 30 -0.66 8.04 3.57
C HIS A 30 -0.96 7.76 5.05
N LEU A 31 -0.04 7.09 5.76
CA LEU A 31 -0.15 6.85 7.20
C LEU A 31 -0.17 8.16 8.01
N LYS A 32 0.68 9.14 7.64
CA LYS A 32 0.66 10.49 8.21
C LYS A 32 -0.67 11.20 7.96
N ASN A 33 -1.21 11.12 6.75
CA ASN A 33 -2.51 11.71 6.42
C ASN A 33 -3.67 11.07 7.19
N LEU A 34 -3.55 9.79 7.56
CA LEU A 34 -4.53 9.08 8.38
C LEU A 34 -4.37 9.33 9.89
N GLY A 35 -3.34 10.06 10.32
CA GLY A 35 -3.03 10.24 11.75
C GLY A 35 -2.56 8.95 12.43
N MET A 36 -2.02 7.99 11.66
CA MET A 36 -1.41 6.76 12.15
C MET A 36 0.12 6.83 11.98
N ASP A 37 0.73 7.91 12.44
CA ASP A 37 2.17 8.17 12.35
C ASP A 37 2.97 7.59 13.54
N LEU A 38 2.44 6.56 14.20
CA LEU A 38 3.12 5.88 15.30
C LEU A 38 4.51 5.40 14.85
N PRO A 39 5.58 5.67 15.63
CA PRO A 39 6.94 5.28 15.29
C PRO A 39 7.09 3.77 15.02
N GLU A 40 6.41 2.96 15.83
CA GLU A 40 6.38 1.50 15.70
C GLU A 40 5.80 1.06 14.34
N LEU A 41 4.79 1.76 13.83
CA LEU A 41 4.17 1.45 12.54
C LEU A 41 5.11 1.82 11.39
N ILE A 42 5.81 2.96 11.49
CA ILE A 42 6.79 3.39 10.50
C ILE A 42 7.96 2.40 10.44
N GLU A 43 8.43 1.91 11.58
CA GLU A 43 9.50 0.90 11.63
C GLU A 43 9.11 -0.42 10.96
N VAL A 44 7.85 -0.85 11.09
CA VAL A 44 7.34 -2.06 10.43
C VAL A 44 7.15 -1.85 8.92
N VAL A 45 6.73 -0.65 8.53
CA VAL A 45 6.39 -0.32 7.13
C VAL A 45 7.63 0.05 6.31
N ALA A 46 8.63 0.69 6.91
CA ALA A 46 9.87 1.11 6.25
C ALA A 46 10.61 0.00 5.47
N PRO A 47 10.81 -1.23 5.99
CA PRO A 47 11.46 -2.31 5.24
C PRO A 47 10.57 -2.90 4.13
N LEU A 48 9.28 -2.59 4.10
CA LEU A 48 8.31 -3.13 3.14
C LEU A 48 7.90 -2.12 2.06
N GLN A 49 8.42 -0.89 2.12
CA GLN A 49 8.20 0.17 1.14
C GLN A 49 8.83 -0.14 -0.22
#